data_AF-A0A947LGS0-F1
#
_entry.id   AF-A0A947LGS0-F1
#
_cell.length_a   1.000
_cell.length_b   1.000
_cell.length_c   1.000
_cell.angle_alpha   90.00
_cell.angle_beta   90.00
_cell.angle_gamma   90.00
#
_symmetry.space_group_name_H-M   'P 1'
#
loop_
_entity.id
_entity.type
_entity.pdbx_description
1 polymer ?
#
loop_
_entity_poly.entity_id
_entity_poly.type
_entity_poly.pdbx_seq_one_letter_code
_entity_poly.pdbx_strand_id
1 'polypeptide(L)'
;MKKLLLTLGMALGVLVVALAAYLSLWPVPVEPRGWKPPVPTGYSGAFAVNNKLAQLNMISLGQEEGPEHIVLAPDGMLYTTVASGNILRMKPDGSAQEVFANTGGRVLGFDFDAAGNLIAADAVKGLLSISPERKISVLTDKVGEDPIRYADAVVVASNGKMYLSDASTRFGPAAWGGTFEASVLDIFEQSATGRILEYDPATRATRIVAHGLSFANGVALSQDEQTLFVNETGRYRVWKISVNANVLDVGQTSPLASVLFDNLPGYPDNLMRGLDGKIWLGFAKPRNPDLEKVADKPFVLKLILRLPRSMWPIPKTYGHVMAFTEDGKVVADLQDPSGAYPETTAVTETPERLYVQSLHAKGLGWLAK
;
A
#
# COMPACT_ATOMS: atom_id res chain seq x y z
N MET A 1 -45.18 33.33 -20.16
CA MET A 1 -43.87 32.93 -20.74
C MET A 1 -42.70 33.79 -20.26
N LYS A 2 -42.64 35.12 -20.48
CA LYS A 2 -41.48 35.96 -20.07
C LYS A 2 -41.14 35.92 -18.57
N LYS A 3 -42.13 36.00 -17.68
CA LYS A 3 -41.91 35.89 -16.22
C LYS A 3 -41.35 34.52 -15.81
N LEU A 4 -41.86 33.43 -16.40
CA LEU A 4 -41.39 32.07 -16.14
C LEU A 4 -39.94 31.87 -16.60
N LEU A 5 -39.57 32.37 -17.79
CA LEU A 5 -38.20 32.33 -18.30
C LEU A 5 -37.23 33.15 -17.43
N LEU A 6 -37.66 34.31 -16.92
CA LEU A 6 -36.86 35.13 -16.01
C LEU A 6 -36.65 34.43 -14.65
N THR A 7 -37.69 33.84 -14.08
CA THR A 7 -37.60 33.07 -12.82
C THR A 7 -36.71 31.85 -12.97
N LEU A 8 -36.83 31.10 -14.08
CA LEU A 8 -35.94 29.98 -14.40
C LEU A 8 -34.49 30.43 -14.57
N GLY A 9 -34.25 31.56 -15.24
CA GLY A 9 -32.91 32.15 -15.38
C GLY A 9 -32.29 32.58 -14.06
N MET A 10 -33.06 33.20 -13.17
CA MET A 10 -32.60 33.57 -11.83
C MET A 10 -32.29 32.33 -10.96
N ALA A 11 -33.15 31.32 -11.00
CA ALA A 11 -32.94 30.06 -10.28
C ALA A 11 -31.66 29.35 -10.76
N LEU A 12 -31.44 29.29 -12.08
CA LEU A 12 -30.21 28.74 -12.66
C LEU A 12 -28.97 29.55 -12.23
N GLY A 13 -29.07 30.88 -12.24
CA GLY A 13 -27.98 31.75 -11.78
C GLY A 13 -27.61 31.49 -10.31
N VAL A 14 -28.60 31.35 -9.43
CA VAL A 14 -28.37 31.01 -8.02
C VAL A 14 -27.71 29.64 -7.88
N LEU A 15 -28.14 28.63 -8.64
CA LEU A 15 -27.54 27.29 -8.60
C LEU A 15 -26.08 27.31 -9.07
N VAL A 16 -25.76 28.05 -10.12
CA VAL A 16 -24.37 28.18 -10.62
C VAL A 16 -23.48 28.87 -9.58
N VAL A 17 -23.97 29.95 -8.94
CA VAL A 17 -23.22 30.64 -7.89
C VAL A 17 -23.03 29.73 -6.66
N ALA A 18 -24.07 29.00 -6.25
CA ALA A 18 -23.99 28.07 -5.13
C ALA A 18 -22.99 26.93 -5.42
N LEU A 19 -23.00 26.37 -6.64
CA LEU A 19 -22.05 25.35 -7.06
C LEU A 19 -20.61 25.88 -7.09
N ALA A 20 -20.40 27.08 -7.63
CA ALA A 20 -19.08 27.71 -7.65
C ALA A 20 -18.56 27.99 -6.23
N ALA A 21 -19.43 28.45 -5.33
CA ALA A 21 -19.11 28.66 -3.92
C ALA A 21 -18.77 27.33 -3.23
N TYR A 22 -19.56 26.27 -3.44
CA TYR A 22 -19.27 24.94 -2.93
C TYR A 22 -17.90 24.43 -3.40
N LEU A 23 -17.64 24.43 -4.70
CA LEU A 23 -16.39 23.94 -5.27
C LEU A 23 -15.18 24.77 -4.79
N SER A 24 -15.34 26.07 -4.57
CA SER A 24 -14.21 26.93 -4.18
C SER A 24 -13.95 26.95 -2.67
N LEU A 25 -15.01 26.88 -1.85
CA LEU A 25 -14.95 27.25 -0.43
C LEU A 25 -15.31 26.12 0.53
N TRP A 26 -16.00 25.06 0.08
CA TRP A 26 -16.37 23.97 0.99
C TRP A 26 -15.11 23.30 1.57
N PRO A 27 -15.01 23.06 2.88
CA PRO A 27 -13.81 22.46 3.46
C PRO A 27 -13.57 21.05 2.90
N VAL A 28 -12.29 20.70 2.75
CA VAL A 28 -11.82 19.34 2.42
C VAL A 28 -10.84 18.91 3.50
N PRO A 29 -10.67 17.60 3.73
CA PRO A 29 -9.85 17.12 4.86
C PRO A 29 -8.33 17.25 4.63
N VAL A 30 -7.92 17.60 3.42
CA VAL A 30 -6.51 17.73 3.04
C VAL A 30 -6.05 19.19 3.01
N GLU A 31 -4.77 19.37 3.28
CA GLU A 31 -4.01 20.61 3.08
C GLU A 31 -2.85 20.34 2.11
N PRO A 32 -3.11 20.30 0.79
CA PRO A 32 -2.12 19.82 -0.17
C PRO A 32 -0.87 20.69 -0.18
N ARG A 33 0.30 20.07 -0.10
CA ARG A 33 1.60 20.76 -0.06
C ARG A 33 2.16 21.11 -1.43
N GLY A 34 1.60 20.52 -2.49
CA GLY A 34 2.11 20.66 -3.85
C GLY A 34 3.39 19.86 -4.03
N TRP A 35 3.43 19.03 -5.06
CA TRP A 35 4.62 18.25 -5.39
C TRP A 35 4.81 18.22 -6.90
N LYS A 36 6.07 18.28 -7.34
CA LYS A 36 6.44 18.17 -8.75
C LYS A 36 6.94 16.75 -9.01
N PRO A 37 6.10 15.85 -9.54
CA PRO A 37 6.54 14.50 -9.88
C PRO A 37 7.65 14.55 -10.95
N PRO A 38 8.63 13.64 -10.88
CA PRO A 38 9.60 13.48 -11.96
C PRO A 38 8.88 13.13 -13.27
N VAL A 39 9.46 13.53 -14.41
CA VAL A 39 8.86 13.24 -15.72
C VAL A 39 8.82 11.71 -15.92
N PRO A 40 7.64 11.10 -16.17
CA PRO A 40 7.55 9.66 -16.40
C PRO A 40 8.43 9.24 -17.58
N THR A 41 9.20 8.17 -17.41
CA THR A 41 9.94 7.51 -18.50
C THR A 41 9.03 6.62 -19.37
N GLY A 42 7.79 6.41 -18.92
CA GLY A 42 6.83 5.51 -19.55
C GLY A 42 7.21 4.04 -19.44
N TYR A 43 6.38 3.17 -20.01
CA TYR A 43 6.63 1.74 -20.09
C TYR A 43 7.67 1.42 -21.17
N SER A 44 8.95 1.59 -20.81
CA SER A 44 10.11 1.38 -21.68
C SER A 44 11.24 0.64 -20.94
N GLY A 45 12.24 0.15 -21.69
CA GLY A 45 13.37 -0.57 -21.11
C GLY A 45 12.93 -1.80 -20.32
N ALA A 46 13.35 -1.89 -19.05
CA ALA A 46 12.95 -2.96 -18.14
C ALA A 46 11.43 -3.04 -17.90
N PHE A 47 10.71 -1.92 -18.10
CA PHE A 47 9.27 -1.80 -17.92
C PHE A 47 8.50 -1.83 -19.25
N ALA A 48 9.10 -2.28 -20.35
CA ALA A 48 8.42 -2.37 -21.63
C ALA A 48 7.12 -3.19 -21.51
N VAL A 49 6.02 -2.66 -22.08
CA VAL A 49 4.68 -3.25 -21.96
C VAL A 49 4.71 -4.71 -22.39
N ASN A 50 4.14 -5.57 -21.56
CA ASN A 50 4.00 -6.99 -21.81
C ASN A 50 2.67 -7.52 -21.23
N ASN A 51 2.40 -8.80 -21.40
CA ASN A 51 1.18 -9.47 -20.93
C ASN A 51 1.50 -10.71 -20.07
N LYS A 52 2.65 -10.72 -19.38
CA LYS A 52 3.11 -11.90 -18.62
C LYS A 52 2.30 -12.18 -17.35
N LEU A 53 1.52 -11.23 -16.85
CA LEU A 53 0.51 -11.48 -15.81
C LEU A 53 -0.87 -11.79 -16.39
N ALA A 54 -1.05 -11.78 -17.71
CA ALA A 54 -2.33 -12.18 -18.27
C ALA A 54 -2.55 -13.68 -18.03
N GLN A 55 -3.83 -14.08 -17.96
CA GLN A 55 -4.24 -15.50 -17.84
C GLN A 55 -3.75 -16.19 -16.56
N LEU A 56 -3.81 -15.50 -15.42
CA LEU A 56 -3.60 -16.13 -14.12
C LEU A 56 -4.56 -17.31 -13.93
N ASN A 57 -4.03 -18.38 -13.35
CA ASN A 57 -4.87 -19.40 -12.75
C ASN A 57 -5.50 -18.83 -11.49
N MET A 58 -6.73 -19.25 -11.18
CA MET A 58 -7.48 -18.66 -10.08
C MET A 58 -7.78 -19.72 -9.02
N ILE A 59 -7.40 -19.43 -7.78
CA ILE A 59 -7.93 -20.08 -6.59
C ILE A 59 -9.15 -19.27 -6.14
N SER A 60 -10.29 -19.94 -6.01
CA SER A 60 -11.53 -19.31 -5.53
C SER A 60 -11.39 -18.96 -4.05
N LEU A 61 -11.76 -17.74 -3.67
CA LEU A 61 -11.85 -17.31 -2.28
C LEU A 61 -13.31 -17.34 -1.76
N GLY A 62 -14.23 -17.90 -2.54
CA GLY A 62 -15.65 -17.91 -2.21
C GLY A 62 -16.29 -16.52 -2.38
N GLN A 63 -16.76 -15.94 -1.28
CA GLN A 63 -17.34 -14.58 -1.26
C GLN A 63 -16.32 -13.51 -0.85
N GLU A 64 -15.09 -13.92 -0.52
CA GLU A 64 -14.01 -13.03 -0.14
C GLU A 64 -13.34 -12.43 -1.37
N GLU A 65 -12.78 -11.23 -1.21
CA GLU A 65 -12.04 -10.52 -2.26
C GLU A 65 -10.84 -9.79 -1.67
N GLY A 66 -9.95 -9.34 -2.55
CA GLY A 66 -8.74 -8.60 -2.18
C GLY A 66 -7.76 -9.41 -1.35
N PRO A 67 -7.19 -10.52 -1.89
CA PRO A 67 -6.09 -11.26 -1.26
C PRO A 67 -4.83 -10.39 -1.24
N GLU A 68 -4.81 -9.46 -0.30
CA GLU A 68 -3.99 -8.25 -0.33
C GLU A 68 -2.53 -8.57 0.03
N HIS A 69 -2.33 -9.49 0.97
CA HIS A 69 -1.03 -10.04 1.32
C HIS A 69 -1.11 -11.57 1.36
N ILE A 70 -0.08 -12.27 0.86
CA ILE A 70 -0.06 -13.73 0.81
C ILE A 70 1.29 -14.23 1.36
N VAL A 71 1.30 -15.25 2.20
CA VAL A 71 2.53 -15.89 2.66
C VAL A 71 2.36 -17.40 2.62
N LEU A 72 3.35 -18.13 2.08
CA LEU A 72 3.49 -19.55 2.34
C LEU A 72 4.21 -19.71 3.68
N ALA A 73 3.46 -20.06 4.71
CA ALA A 73 3.96 -20.12 6.07
C ALA A 73 4.82 -21.38 6.30
N PRO A 74 5.63 -21.43 7.38
CA PRO A 74 6.48 -22.58 7.71
C PRO A 74 5.73 -23.91 7.91
N ASP A 75 4.42 -23.86 8.20
CA ASP A 75 3.56 -25.05 8.30
C ASP A 75 3.15 -25.62 6.92
N GLY A 76 3.62 -25.01 5.82
CA GLY A 76 3.33 -25.41 4.45
C GLY A 76 1.99 -24.92 3.92
N MET A 77 1.28 -24.06 4.65
CA MET A 77 -0.02 -23.53 4.25
C MET A 77 0.12 -22.10 3.72
N LEU A 78 -0.76 -21.74 2.78
CA LEU A 78 -0.94 -20.36 2.36
C LEU A 78 -1.83 -19.63 3.34
N TYR A 79 -1.41 -18.43 3.69
CA TYR A 79 -2.20 -17.45 4.41
C TYR A 79 -2.46 -16.26 3.52
N THR A 80 -3.66 -15.69 3.60
CA THR A 80 -3.96 -14.42 2.93
C THR A 80 -4.94 -13.56 3.70
N THR A 81 -4.76 -12.24 3.64
CA THR A 81 -5.65 -11.24 4.22
C THR A 81 -6.66 -10.77 3.17
N VAL A 82 -7.92 -10.62 3.55
CA VAL A 82 -9.00 -10.29 2.61
C VAL A 82 -9.87 -9.11 3.06
N ALA A 83 -10.73 -8.65 2.16
CA ALA A 83 -11.55 -7.45 2.28
C ALA A 83 -12.37 -7.37 3.58
N SER A 84 -12.93 -8.50 3.99
CA SER A 84 -13.77 -8.67 5.17
C SER A 84 -13.03 -8.56 6.51
N GLY A 85 -11.69 -8.46 6.50
CA GLY A 85 -10.85 -8.54 7.70
C GLY A 85 -10.55 -9.97 8.15
N ASN A 86 -11.04 -10.98 7.43
CA ASN A 86 -10.62 -12.36 7.63
C ASN A 86 -9.16 -12.56 7.20
N ILE A 87 -8.47 -13.43 7.92
CA ILE A 87 -7.23 -14.07 7.51
C ILE A 87 -7.59 -15.50 7.13
N LEU A 88 -7.44 -15.83 5.85
CA LEU A 88 -7.72 -17.15 5.33
C LEU A 88 -6.45 -18.00 5.40
N ARG A 89 -6.61 -19.29 5.68
CA ARG A 89 -5.56 -20.30 5.64
C ARG A 89 -6.01 -21.46 4.76
N MET A 90 -5.15 -21.91 3.86
CA MET A 90 -5.47 -22.96 2.88
C MET A 90 -4.22 -23.71 2.43
N LYS A 91 -4.38 -24.87 1.81
CA LYS A 91 -3.27 -25.51 1.10
C LYS A 91 -2.86 -24.69 -0.12
N PRO A 92 -1.64 -24.87 -0.65
CA PRO A 92 -1.18 -24.16 -1.86
C PRO A 92 -2.10 -24.25 -3.08
N ASP A 93 -2.89 -25.31 -3.20
CA ASP A 93 -3.89 -25.50 -4.28
C ASP A 93 -5.27 -24.86 -4.00
N GLY A 94 -5.43 -24.20 -2.86
CA GLY A 94 -6.69 -23.61 -2.40
C GLY A 94 -7.61 -24.57 -1.66
N SER A 95 -7.27 -25.86 -1.56
CA SER A 95 -8.08 -26.81 -0.80
C SER A 95 -7.91 -26.61 0.72
N ALA A 96 -8.86 -27.14 1.49
CA ALA A 96 -8.90 -26.99 2.96
C ALA A 96 -8.87 -25.52 3.43
N GLN A 97 -9.49 -24.62 2.65
CA GLN A 97 -9.63 -23.22 3.02
C GLN A 97 -10.48 -23.06 4.29
N GLU A 98 -9.96 -22.31 5.25
CA GLU A 98 -10.64 -21.93 6.48
C GLU A 98 -10.37 -20.47 6.84
N VAL A 99 -11.22 -19.89 7.69
CA VAL A 99 -10.88 -18.64 8.37
C VAL A 99 -9.97 -18.99 9.55
N PHE A 100 -8.73 -18.52 9.49
CA PHE A 100 -7.77 -18.69 10.58
C PHE A 100 -8.09 -17.73 11.72
N ALA A 101 -8.25 -16.44 11.43
CA ALA A 101 -8.59 -15.42 12.41
C ALA A 101 -9.34 -14.25 11.75
N ASN A 102 -10.04 -13.45 12.55
CA ASN A 102 -10.55 -12.15 12.16
C ASN A 102 -10.21 -11.18 13.30
N THR A 103 -9.46 -10.13 13.01
CA THR A 103 -8.99 -9.19 14.03
C THR A 103 -10.09 -8.21 14.45
N GLY A 104 -11.19 -8.10 13.70
CA GLY A 104 -12.15 -7.01 13.78
C GLY A 104 -11.61 -5.68 13.24
N GLY A 105 -10.45 -5.70 12.57
CA GLY A 105 -9.83 -4.59 11.88
C GLY A 105 -9.58 -4.94 10.41
N ARG A 106 -8.47 -4.46 9.83
CA ARG A 106 -8.05 -4.81 8.47
C ARG A 106 -6.55 -5.02 8.41
N VAL A 107 -6.12 -6.27 8.32
CA VAL A 107 -4.71 -6.61 8.14
C VAL A 107 -4.32 -6.41 6.67
N LEU A 108 -3.20 -5.70 6.45
CA LEU A 108 -2.64 -5.41 5.12
C LEU A 108 -1.21 -5.98 4.92
N GLY A 109 -0.55 -6.33 6.00
CA GLY A 109 0.76 -6.95 5.92
C GLY A 109 0.93 -7.86 7.10
N PHE A 110 1.58 -8.99 6.88
CA PHE A 110 1.90 -9.88 7.97
C PHE A 110 3.13 -10.72 7.67
N ASP A 111 3.76 -11.17 8.73
CA ASP A 111 4.89 -12.08 8.70
C ASP A 111 4.79 -13.05 9.89
N PHE A 112 5.67 -14.03 9.99
CA PHE A 112 5.69 -14.99 11.09
C PHE A 112 6.92 -14.79 11.97
N ASP A 113 6.72 -14.78 13.28
CA ASP A 113 7.83 -14.86 14.22
C ASP A 113 8.39 -16.29 14.35
N ALA A 114 9.53 -16.42 15.03
CA ALA A 114 10.19 -17.72 15.23
C ALA A 114 9.37 -18.71 16.09
N ALA A 115 8.33 -18.25 16.79
CA ALA A 115 7.41 -19.09 17.55
C ALA A 115 6.18 -19.51 16.72
N GLY A 116 6.09 -19.08 15.46
CA GLY A 116 4.96 -19.36 14.57
C GLY A 116 3.74 -18.48 14.82
N ASN A 117 3.87 -17.38 15.56
CA ASN A 117 2.80 -16.40 15.66
C ASN A 117 2.76 -15.57 14.37
N LEU A 118 1.56 -15.31 13.86
CA LEU A 118 1.34 -14.38 12.78
C LEU A 118 1.39 -12.95 13.36
N ILE A 119 2.37 -12.18 12.93
CA ILE A 119 2.57 -10.78 13.27
C ILE A 119 1.90 -9.93 12.20
N ALA A 120 0.84 -9.22 12.57
CA ALA A 120 -0.04 -8.52 11.63
C ALA A 120 0.05 -7.00 11.80
N ALA A 121 0.30 -6.30 10.69
CA ALA A 121 0.02 -4.87 10.55
C ALA A 121 -1.48 -4.69 10.27
N ASP A 122 -2.24 -4.33 11.30
CA ASP A 122 -3.66 -4.03 11.21
C ASP A 122 -3.89 -2.53 11.09
N ALA A 123 -4.45 -2.11 9.95
CA ALA A 123 -4.64 -0.72 9.59
C ALA A 123 -5.63 0.04 10.51
N VAL A 124 -6.29 -0.65 11.44
CA VAL A 124 -7.17 -0.07 12.46
C VAL A 124 -6.60 -0.25 13.87
N LYS A 125 -5.91 -1.36 14.14
CA LYS A 125 -5.52 -1.77 15.49
C LYS A 125 -4.03 -1.67 15.80
N GLY A 126 -3.20 -1.30 14.83
CA GLY A 126 -1.75 -1.26 14.99
C GLY A 126 -1.10 -2.63 14.76
N LEU A 127 -0.01 -2.90 15.47
CA LEU A 127 0.72 -4.15 15.37
C LEU A 127 0.11 -5.21 16.30
N LEU A 128 -0.29 -6.34 15.73
CA LEU A 128 -0.90 -7.47 16.43
C LEU A 128 -0.02 -8.71 16.35
N SER A 129 -0.16 -9.59 17.34
CA SER A 129 0.33 -10.97 17.31
C SER A 129 -0.86 -11.91 17.41
N ILE A 130 -0.89 -12.94 16.57
CA ILE A 130 -1.92 -13.97 16.53
C ILE A 130 -1.24 -15.33 16.70
N SER A 131 -1.52 -16.01 17.81
CA SER A 131 -0.89 -17.32 18.08
C SER A 131 -1.45 -18.43 17.19
N PRO A 132 -0.78 -19.60 17.08
CA PRO A 132 -1.32 -20.77 16.40
C PRO A 132 -2.71 -21.20 16.91
N GLU A 133 -3.00 -20.96 18.20
CA GLU A 133 -4.31 -21.17 18.83
C GLU A 133 -5.31 -20.04 18.55
N ARG A 134 -4.98 -19.14 17.63
CA ARG A 134 -5.81 -18.03 17.14
C ARG A 134 -6.09 -16.96 18.20
N LYS A 135 -5.23 -16.86 19.23
CA LYS A 135 -5.32 -15.81 20.24
C LYS A 135 -4.69 -14.54 19.73
N ILE A 136 -5.46 -13.46 19.68
CA ILE A 136 -5.03 -12.14 19.21
C ILE A 136 -4.58 -11.28 20.39
N SER A 137 -3.41 -10.66 20.28
CA SER A 137 -2.86 -9.70 21.25
C SER A 137 -2.35 -8.46 20.54
N VAL A 138 -2.59 -7.27 21.10
CA VAL A 138 -1.97 -6.03 20.60
C VAL A 138 -0.54 -5.95 21.12
N LEU A 139 0.43 -5.81 20.21
CA LEU A 139 1.83 -5.58 20.55
C LEU A 139 2.11 -4.09 20.75
N THR A 140 1.62 -3.26 19.83
CA THR A 140 1.69 -1.80 19.93
C THR A 140 0.66 -1.14 19.01
N ASP A 141 0.05 -0.05 19.47
CA ASP A 141 -0.88 0.79 18.72
C ASP A 141 -0.48 2.27 18.72
N LYS A 142 0.70 2.60 19.28
CA LYS A 142 1.21 3.97 19.40
C LYS A 142 2.73 4.03 19.58
N VAL A 143 3.29 5.19 19.28
CA VAL A 143 4.69 5.53 19.56
C VAL A 143 4.72 6.73 20.51
N GLY A 144 5.15 6.50 21.75
CA GLY A 144 4.92 7.47 22.82
C GLY A 144 3.42 7.71 23.01
N GLU A 145 2.97 8.93 22.74
CA GLU A 145 1.55 9.32 22.78
C GLU A 145 0.90 9.43 21.39
N ASP A 146 1.66 9.26 20.31
CA ASP A 146 1.13 9.40 18.95
C ASP A 146 0.65 8.05 18.40
N PRO A 147 -0.65 7.88 18.10
CA PRO A 147 -1.19 6.60 17.66
C PRO A 147 -0.65 6.19 16.29
N ILE A 148 -0.52 4.88 16.11
CA ILE A 148 -0.32 4.24 14.80
C ILE A 148 -1.70 4.24 14.13
N ARG A 149 -1.87 5.07 13.10
CA ARG A 149 -3.19 5.30 12.49
C ARG A 149 -3.42 4.40 11.29
N TYR A 150 -2.35 3.93 10.67
CA TYR A 150 -2.41 3.14 9.46
C TYR A 150 -1.22 2.18 9.39
N ALA A 151 -1.21 1.14 10.24
CA ALA A 151 -0.23 0.06 10.11
C ALA A 151 -0.49 -0.71 8.81
N ASP A 152 0.50 -0.70 7.91
CA ASP A 152 0.30 -1.14 6.52
C ASP A 152 1.10 -2.42 6.23
N ALA A 153 2.42 -2.39 6.40
CA ALA A 153 3.29 -3.55 6.25
C ALA A 153 4.09 -3.84 7.53
N VAL A 154 4.52 -5.10 7.70
CA VAL A 154 5.45 -5.52 8.74
C VAL A 154 6.38 -6.62 8.24
N VAL A 155 7.62 -6.62 8.74
CA VAL A 155 8.59 -7.70 8.58
C VAL A 155 9.22 -8.03 9.93
N VAL A 156 9.43 -9.33 10.20
CA VAL A 156 10.06 -9.83 11.42
C VAL A 156 11.52 -10.17 11.14
N ALA A 157 12.44 -9.52 11.85
CA ALA A 157 13.86 -9.82 11.77
C ALA A 157 14.21 -11.12 12.51
N SER A 158 15.31 -11.75 12.15
CA SER A 158 15.83 -12.96 12.79
C SER A 158 16.10 -12.80 14.29
N ASN A 159 16.37 -11.59 14.76
CA ASN A 159 16.54 -11.26 16.18
C ASN A 159 15.21 -11.02 16.93
N GLY A 160 14.07 -11.17 16.25
CA GLY A 160 12.72 -10.99 16.79
C GLY A 160 12.19 -9.56 16.77
N LYS A 161 13.00 -8.56 16.42
CA LYS A 161 12.52 -7.19 16.22
C LYS A 161 11.59 -7.13 15.01
N MET A 162 10.60 -6.26 15.08
CA MET A 162 9.59 -6.12 14.03
C MET A 162 9.65 -4.72 13.46
N TYR A 163 9.77 -4.60 12.14
CA TYR A 163 9.78 -3.32 11.46
C TYR A 163 8.47 -3.15 10.71
N LEU A 164 7.76 -2.06 10.95
CA LEU A 164 6.45 -1.80 10.36
C LEU A 164 6.33 -0.39 9.80
N SER A 165 5.50 -0.23 8.78
CA SER A 165 5.10 1.07 8.28
C SER A 165 3.82 1.55 8.98
N ASP A 166 3.83 2.83 9.35
CA ASP A 166 2.62 3.60 9.66
C ASP A 166 2.44 4.58 8.48
N ALA A 167 1.57 4.20 7.55
CA ALA A 167 1.45 4.80 6.22
C ALA A 167 1.19 6.30 6.28
N SER A 168 0.34 6.73 7.21
CA SER A 168 -0.01 8.13 7.42
C SER A 168 -0.31 8.38 8.89
N THR A 169 0.29 9.43 9.46
CA THR A 169 -0.10 9.93 10.79
C THR A 169 -1.28 10.89 10.72
N ARG A 170 -1.93 11.02 9.56
CA ARG A 170 -3.08 11.90 9.33
C ARG A 170 -4.35 11.17 8.92
N PHE A 171 -4.24 10.25 7.96
CA PHE A 171 -5.39 9.59 7.35
C PHE A 171 -5.37 8.11 7.69
N GLY A 172 -6.12 7.71 8.73
CA GLY A 172 -6.36 6.30 9.06
C GLY A 172 -7.65 5.75 8.42
N PRO A 173 -7.69 4.49 7.96
CA PRO A 173 -8.85 3.91 7.27
C PRO A 173 -10.16 3.99 8.06
N ALA A 174 -10.09 3.78 9.38
CA ALA A 174 -11.25 3.84 10.27
C ALA A 174 -11.99 5.20 10.24
N ALA A 175 -11.26 6.29 9.97
CA ALA A 175 -11.82 7.65 9.93
C ALA A 175 -12.22 8.10 8.52
N TRP A 176 -11.68 7.48 7.46
CA TRP A 176 -11.76 7.99 6.09
C TRP A 176 -12.44 7.06 5.08
N GLY A 177 -13.11 6.02 5.57
CA GLY A 177 -14.05 5.22 4.78
C GLY A 177 -13.41 4.04 4.04
N GLY A 178 -12.19 3.65 4.40
CA GLY A 178 -11.48 2.51 3.82
C GLY A 178 -9.99 2.77 3.65
N THR A 179 -9.25 1.69 3.39
CA THR A 179 -7.80 1.71 3.15
C THR A 179 -7.48 2.49 1.88
N PHE A 180 -8.17 2.15 0.79
CA PHE A 180 -8.01 2.83 -0.49
C PHE A 180 -8.32 4.34 -0.38
N GLU A 181 -9.44 4.72 0.24
CA GLU A 181 -9.83 6.12 0.41
C GLU A 181 -8.82 6.92 1.23
N ALA A 182 -8.37 6.37 2.36
CA ALA A 182 -7.37 7.02 3.20
C ALA A 182 -6.04 7.22 2.45
N SER A 183 -5.63 6.22 1.65
CA SER A 183 -4.42 6.32 0.83
C SER A 183 -4.51 7.45 -0.21
N VAL A 184 -5.66 7.60 -0.89
CA VAL A 184 -5.86 8.67 -1.87
C VAL A 184 -5.74 10.05 -1.22
N LEU A 185 -6.27 10.23 0.00
CA LEU A 185 -6.16 11.49 0.72
C LEU A 185 -4.70 11.83 1.09
N ASP A 186 -3.94 10.87 1.61
CA ASP A 186 -2.53 11.10 1.97
C ASP A 186 -1.67 11.42 0.73
N ILE A 187 -1.85 10.63 -0.34
CA ILE A 187 -1.15 10.81 -1.62
C ILE A 187 -1.51 12.16 -2.27
N PHE A 188 -2.77 12.60 -2.21
CA PHE A 188 -3.15 13.90 -2.74
C PHE A 188 -2.60 15.04 -1.89
N GLU A 189 -2.46 14.82 -0.59
CA GLU A 189 -1.99 15.86 0.31
C GLU A 189 -0.49 16.11 0.19
N GLN A 190 0.31 15.06 -0.04
CA GLN A 190 1.78 15.16 -0.16
C GLN A 190 2.46 15.77 1.08
N SER A 191 1.83 15.69 2.26
CA SER A 191 2.44 16.13 3.52
C SER A 191 3.59 15.22 3.98
N ALA A 192 3.71 14.02 3.41
CA ALA A 192 4.76 13.05 3.69
C ALA A 192 4.89 12.70 5.17
N THR A 193 3.77 12.33 5.80
CA THR A 193 3.69 12.08 7.24
C THR A 193 3.92 10.63 7.65
N GLY A 194 4.13 9.74 6.68
CA GLY A 194 4.39 8.32 6.91
C GLY A 194 5.73 8.08 7.59
N ARG A 195 5.81 6.98 8.33
CA ARG A 195 6.97 6.61 9.15
C ARG A 195 7.19 5.11 9.20
N ILE A 196 8.44 4.73 9.48
CA ILE A 196 8.87 3.37 9.74
C ILE A 196 9.22 3.24 11.21
N LEU A 197 8.67 2.20 11.82
CA LEU A 197 8.73 1.94 13.24
C LEU A 197 9.49 0.62 13.48
N GLU A 198 10.15 0.53 14.63
CA GLU A 198 10.68 -0.72 15.17
C GLU A 198 9.96 -1.02 16.47
N TYR A 199 9.42 -2.24 16.59
CA TYR A 199 8.94 -2.81 17.84
C TYR A 199 9.95 -3.85 18.35
N ASP A 200 10.38 -3.70 19.60
CA ASP A 200 11.27 -4.63 20.26
C ASP A 200 10.46 -5.46 21.28
N PRO A 201 10.26 -6.78 21.05
CA PRO A 201 9.45 -7.61 21.94
C PRO A 201 10.08 -7.83 23.33
N ALA A 202 11.39 -7.67 23.47
CA ALA A 202 12.08 -7.85 24.76
C ALA A 202 11.79 -6.68 25.71
N THR A 203 11.70 -5.46 25.16
CA THR A 203 11.40 -4.24 25.94
C THR A 203 9.94 -3.81 25.84
N ARG A 204 9.20 -4.34 24.85
CA ARG A 204 7.86 -3.90 24.44
C ARG A 204 7.80 -2.41 24.08
N ALA A 205 8.92 -1.87 23.62
CA ALA A 205 9.03 -0.48 23.20
C ALA A 205 8.90 -0.36 21.68
N THR A 206 8.26 0.72 21.25
CA THR A 206 8.20 1.12 19.84
C THR A 206 8.97 2.40 19.65
N ARG A 207 9.81 2.47 18.61
CA ARG A 207 10.56 3.68 18.24
C ARG A 207 10.39 4.01 16.76
N ILE A 208 10.64 5.27 16.41
CA ILE A 208 10.70 5.71 15.00
C ILE A 208 12.10 5.42 14.46
N VAL A 209 12.18 4.63 13.40
CA VAL A 209 13.41 4.42 12.61
C VAL A 209 13.60 5.58 11.64
N ALA A 210 12.56 5.87 10.85
CA ALA A 210 12.55 6.94 9.87
C ALA A 210 11.14 7.53 9.69
N HIS A 211 11.05 8.76 9.19
CA HIS A 211 9.81 9.45 8.85
C HIS A 211 10.01 10.37 7.65
N GLY A 212 8.93 11.01 7.18
CA GLY A 212 9.00 11.94 6.04
C GLY A 212 8.61 11.27 4.70
N LEU A 213 7.92 10.13 4.76
CA LEU A 213 7.50 9.36 3.59
C LEU A 213 6.08 9.77 3.15
N SER A 214 5.87 10.04 1.86
CA SER A 214 4.52 10.17 1.29
C SER A 214 3.89 8.80 1.10
N PHE A 215 3.06 8.40 2.07
CA PHE A 215 2.48 7.08 2.19
C PHE A 215 3.54 5.97 2.30
N ALA A 216 3.94 5.63 3.53
CA ALA A 216 4.88 4.53 3.79
C ALA A 216 4.15 3.18 3.66
N ASN A 217 4.50 2.36 2.69
CA ASN A 217 3.78 1.12 2.38
C ASN A 217 4.67 -0.10 2.68
N GLY A 218 5.00 -0.92 1.67
CA GLY A 218 5.73 -2.16 1.82
C GLY A 218 7.09 -2.01 2.47
N VAL A 219 7.44 -2.96 3.34
CA VAL A 219 8.72 -3.03 4.04
C VAL A 219 9.32 -4.42 3.86
N ALA A 220 10.62 -4.49 3.53
CA ALA A 220 11.37 -5.75 3.52
C ALA A 220 12.78 -5.52 4.07
N LEU A 221 13.34 -6.49 4.80
CA LEU A 221 14.73 -6.45 5.26
C LEU A 221 15.70 -6.92 4.17
N SER A 222 16.92 -6.38 4.11
CA SER A 222 18.08 -6.92 3.38
C SER A 222 18.52 -8.29 3.91
N GLN A 223 19.32 -9.03 3.15
CA GLN A 223 19.65 -10.42 3.49
C GLN A 223 20.51 -10.49 4.75
N ASP A 224 21.29 -9.44 5.00
CA ASP A 224 22.06 -9.23 6.22
C ASP A 224 21.29 -8.50 7.34
N GLU A 225 20.00 -8.19 7.09
CA GLU A 225 19.09 -7.45 7.97
C GLU A 225 19.61 -6.09 8.45
N GLN A 226 20.56 -5.47 7.73
CA GLN A 226 21.10 -4.14 8.08
C GLN A 226 20.35 -2.98 7.40
N THR A 227 19.54 -3.28 6.37
CA THR A 227 18.81 -2.31 5.57
C THR A 227 17.35 -2.71 5.45
N LEU A 228 16.46 -1.73 5.55
CA LEU A 228 15.05 -1.81 5.17
C LEU A 228 14.89 -1.26 3.76
N PHE A 229 14.24 -2.03 2.89
CA PHE A 229 13.62 -1.55 1.68
C PHE A 229 12.22 -1.05 2.02
N VAL A 230 11.88 0.16 1.60
CA VAL A 230 10.63 0.81 1.96
C VAL A 230 10.00 1.47 0.75
N ASN A 231 8.75 1.15 0.44
CA ASN A 231 8.01 1.81 -0.62
C ASN A 231 7.43 3.15 -0.12
N GLU A 232 7.68 4.20 -0.89
CA GLU A 232 7.02 5.50 -0.76
C GLU A 232 6.01 5.64 -1.91
N THR A 233 4.80 5.13 -1.69
CA THR A 233 3.76 4.99 -2.71
C THR A 233 3.47 6.33 -3.38
N GLY A 234 3.32 7.38 -2.58
CA GLY A 234 2.93 8.71 -3.04
C GLY A 234 3.98 9.44 -3.87
N ARG A 235 5.21 8.90 -3.98
CA ARG A 235 6.29 9.50 -4.79
C ARG A 235 7.01 8.53 -5.74
N TYR A 236 6.46 7.34 -5.94
CA TYR A 236 6.97 6.36 -6.92
C TYR A 236 8.41 5.91 -6.61
N ARG A 237 8.71 5.68 -5.33
CA ARG A 237 10.08 5.38 -4.86
C ARG A 237 10.16 4.12 -4.03
N VAL A 238 11.35 3.53 -4.06
CA VAL A 238 11.83 2.54 -3.10
C VAL A 238 13.06 3.12 -2.41
N TRP A 239 13.04 3.14 -1.08
CA TRP A 239 14.14 3.60 -0.24
C TRP A 239 14.94 2.43 0.31
N LYS A 240 16.24 2.61 0.50
CA LYS A 240 17.10 1.85 1.41
C LYS A 240 17.28 2.68 2.67
N ILE A 241 16.93 2.15 3.83
CA ILE A 241 17.04 2.82 5.13
C ILE A 241 17.77 1.89 6.10
N SER A 242 18.82 2.33 6.76
CA SER A 242 19.50 1.49 7.76
C SER A 242 18.57 1.18 8.94
N VAL A 243 18.57 -0.07 9.42
CA VAL A 243 17.82 -0.46 10.64
C VAL A 243 18.30 0.30 11.89
N ASN A 244 19.56 0.75 11.87
CA ASN A 244 20.17 1.54 12.94
C ASN A 244 19.81 3.03 12.89
N ALA A 245 19.06 3.46 11.86
CA ALA A 245 18.51 4.81 11.83
C ALA A 245 17.58 5.02 13.04
N ASN A 246 17.58 6.25 13.57
CA ASN A 246 16.78 6.61 14.72
C ASN A 246 16.23 8.02 14.51
N VAL A 247 14.91 8.11 14.33
CA VAL A 247 14.21 9.36 14.01
C VAL A 247 14.81 10.05 12.77
N LEU A 248 15.14 9.27 11.73
CA LEU A 248 15.68 9.82 10.49
C LEU A 248 14.59 10.48 9.64
N ASP A 249 14.77 11.75 9.28
CA ASP A 249 13.96 12.41 8.26
C ASP A 249 14.49 12.06 6.85
N VAL A 250 13.76 11.25 6.08
CA VAL A 250 14.17 10.87 4.72
C VAL A 250 14.15 12.04 3.73
N GLY A 251 13.48 13.15 4.09
CA GLY A 251 13.51 14.40 3.33
C GLY A 251 14.86 15.12 3.38
N GLN A 252 15.76 14.70 4.28
CA GLN A 252 17.09 15.27 4.44
C GLN A 252 18.16 14.28 3.98
N THR A 253 19.21 14.77 3.34
CA THR A 253 20.33 13.94 2.92
C THR A 253 21.01 13.31 4.14
N SER A 254 21.17 11.99 4.14
CA SER A 254 21.79 11.23 5.21
C SER A 254 22.52 10.01 4.64
N PRO A 255 23.66 9.59 5.22
CA PRO A 255 24.29 8.33 4.83
C PRO A 255 23.47 7.09 5.23
N LEU A 256 22.47 7.25 6.09
CA LEU A 256 21.62 6.15 6.59
C LEU A 256 20.42 5.87 5.70
N ALA A 257 20.16 6.68 4.68
CA ALA A 257 19.11 6.43 3.70
C ALA A 257 19.51 6.85 2.29
N SER A 258 19.04 6.09 1.30
CA SER A 258 19.21 6.41 -0.11
C SER A 258 18.02 5.92 -0.91
N VAL A 259 17.70 6.60 -2.01
CA VAL A 259 16.67 6.13 -2.94
C VAL A 259 17.28 5.05 -3.83
N LEU A 260 16.70 3.85 -3.84
CA LEU A 260 17.09 2.74 -4.72
C LEU A 260 16.45 2.87 -6.09
N PHE A 261 15.14 3.12 -6.09
CA PHE A 261 14.37 3.41 -7.29
C PHE A 261 13.67 4.74 -7.13
N ASP A 262 13.82 5.61 -8.12
CA ASP A 262 13.04 6.83 -8.28
C ASP A 262 12.26 6.74 -9.60
N ASN A 263 11.20 7.53 -9.71
CA ASN A 263 10.44 7.66 -10.96
C ASN A 263 9.86 6.33 -11.48
N LEU A 264 9.41 5.45 -10.58
CA LEU A 264 8.77 4.18 -10.95
C LEU A 264 7.53 4.40 -11.84
N PRO A 265 7.13 3.40 -12.66
CA PRO A 265 6.03 3.54 -13.63
C PRO A 265 4.62 3.56 -12.99
N GLY A 266 4.52 3.21 -11.71
CA GLY A 266 3.27 3.15 -10.96
C GLY A 266 3.46 3.51 -9.49
N TYR A 267 2.38 3.40 -8.72
CA TYR A 267 2.35 3.56 -7.27
C TYR A 267 2.84 2.27 -6.61
N PRO A 268 4.07 2.20 -6.07
CA PRO A 268 4.61 0.97 -5.49
C PRO A 268 3.88 0.62 -4.19
N ASP A 269 3.71 -0.67 -3.93
CA ASP A 269 2.83 -1.20 -2.88
C ASP A 269 3.58 -2.16 -1.94
N ASN A 270 3.15 -3.40 -1.73
CA ASN A 270 3.85 -4.37 -0.89
C ASN A 270 5.25 -4.75 -1.42
N LEU A 271 6.11 -5.19 -0.50
CA LEU A 271 7.44 -5.76 -0.78
C LEU A 271 7.52 -7.18 -0.21
N MET A 272 7.90 -8.15 -1.05
CA MET A 272 8.03 -9.55 -0.65
C MET A 272 9.40 -10.10 -0.97
N ARG A 273 10.03 -10.79 -0.03
CA ARG A 273 11.23 -11.57 -0.35
C ARG A 273 10.89 -12.72 -1.28
N GLY A 274 11.64 -12.80 -2.38
CA GLY A 274 11.59 -13.90 -3.33
C GLY A 274 12.79 -14.82 -3.19
N LEU A 275 12.87 -15.80 -4.08
CA LEU A 275 14.00 -16.72 -4.15
C LEU A 275 15.26 -16.00 -4.68
N ASP A 276 16.43 -16.60 -4.50
CA ASP A 276 17.69 -16.09 -5.06
C ASP A 276 18.03 -14.64 -4.66
N GLY A 277 17.56 -14.20 -3.49
CA GLY A 277 17.82 -12.86 -2.94
C GLY A 277 17.03 -11.72 -3.58
N LYS A 278 16.07 -12.01 -4.48
CA LYS A 278 15.24 -10.97 -5.12
C LYS A 278 14.17 -10.43 -4.16
N ILE A 279 13.64 -9.27 -4.50
CA ILE A 279 12.51 -8.63 -3.82
C ILE A 279 11.44 -8.35 -4.86
N TRP A 280 10.23 -8.84 -4.62
CA TRP A 280 9.05 -8.55 -5.43
C TRP A 280 8.37 -7.29 -4.92
N LEU A 281 7.87 -6.49 -5.87
CA LEU A 281 7.11 -5.27 -5.66
C LEU A 281 5.89 -5.31 -6.56
N GLY A 282 4.73 -4.95 -6.03
CA GLY A 282 3.54 -4.67 -6.84
C GLY A 282 3.29 -3.18 -7.03
N PHE A 283 2.54 -2.86 -8.08
CA PHE A 283 2.03 -1.53 -8.32
C PHE A 283 0.51 -1.52 -8.18
N ALA A 284 0.00 -0.74 -7.22
CA ALA A 284 -1.44 -0.56 -7.00
C ALA A 284 -2.12 0.02 -8.25
N LYS A 285 -1.49 1.02 -8.86
CA LYS A 285 -2.01 1.72 -10.04
C LYS A 285 -0.86 2.21 -10.93
N PRO A 286 -1.09 2.38 -12.24
CA PRO A 286 -0.19 3.13 -13.09
C PRO A 286 -0.24 4.62 -12.74
N ARG A 287 0.77 5.38 -13.16
CA ARG A 287 0.77 6.84 -13.02
C ARG A 287 -0.33 7.49 -13.86
N ASN A 288 -0.86 8.64 -13.40
CA ASN A 288 -1.84 9.43 -14.15
C ASN A 288 -1.25 10.78 -14.60
N PRO A 289 -0.91 10.95 -15.90
CA PRO A 289 -0.35 12.19 -16.41
C PRO A 289 -1.21 13.44 -16.18
N ASP A 290 -2.53 13.32 -16.13
CA ASP A 290 -3.41 14.47 -15.93
C ASP A 290 -3.46 14.93 -14.48
N LEU A 291 -3.40 13.99 -13.53
CA LEU A 291 -3.27 14.31 -12.11
C LEU A 291 -1.88 14.94 -11.83
N GLU A 292 -0.84 14.46 -12.48
CA GLU A 292 0.52 14.98 -12.30
C GLU A 292 0.70 16.42 -12.77
N LYS A 293 -0.02 16.86 -13.82
CA LYS A 293 -0.03 18.26 -14.29
C LYS A 293 -0.62 19.26 -13.28
N VAL A 294 -1.30 18.76 -12.25
CA VAL A 294 -1.95 19.56 -11.21
C VAL A 294 -1.47 19.20 -9.80
N ALA A 295 -0.52 18.27 -9.67
CA ALA A 295 0.03 17.83 -8.39
C ALA A 295 0.72 18.96 -7.61
N ASP A 296 1.21 20.00 -8.29
CA ASP A 296 1.81 21.20 -7.69
C ASP A 296 0.80 22.35 -7.49
N LYS A 297 -0.50 22.10 -7.68
CA LYS A 297 -1.58 23.10 -7.59
C LYS A 297 -2.56 22.77 -6.48
N PRO A 298 -2.27 23.12 -5.21
CA PRO A 298 -3.13 22.78 -4.07
C PRO A 298 -4.60 23.14 -4.24
N PHE A 299 -4.91 24.33 -4.79
CA PHE A 299 -6.30 24.74 -5.02
C PHE A 299 -7.05 23.79 -5.97
N VAL A 300 -6.38 23.31 -7.03
CA VAL A 300 -6.98 22.37 -8.00
C VAL A 300 -7.20 21.00 -7.37
N LEU A 301 -6.27 20.52 -6.55
CA LEU A 301 -6.45 19.27 -5.81
C LEU A 301 -7.66 19.34 -4.86
N LYS A 302 -7.84 20.48 -4.17
CA LYS A 302 -9.04 20.71 -3.35
C LYS A 302 -10.33 20.74 -4.18
N LEU A 303 -10.30 21.29 -5.41
CA LEU A 303 -11.45 21.24 -6.33
C LEU A 303 -11.81 19.80 -6.69
N ILE A 304 -10.82 18.97 -7.04
CA ILE A 304 -11.03 17.56 -7.40
C ILE A 304 -11.70 16.81 -6.25
N LEU A 305 -11.25 17.02 -5.01
CA LEU A 305 -11.80 16.34 -3.84
C LEU A 305 -13.23 16.74 -3.48
N ARG A 306 -13.76 17.83 -4.05
CA ARG A 306 -15.17 18.23 -3.90
C ARG A 306 -16.06 17.66 -5.00
N LEU A 307 -15.48 17.09 -6.05
CA LEU A 307 -16.25 16.37 -7.05
C LEU A 307 -16.71 15.02 -6.47
N PRO A 308 -17.83 14.46 -6.97
CA PRO A 308 -18.19 13.08 -6.70
C PRO A 308 -17.01 12.14 -6.96
N ARG A 309 -16.84 11.10 -6.13
CA ARG A 309 -15.71 10.16 -6.22
C ARG A 309 -15.56 9.51 -7.60
N SER A 310 -16.66 9.26 -8.30
CA SER A 310 -16.66 8.73 -9.66
C SER A 310 -16.00 9.64 -10.71
N MET A 311 -15.80 10.92 -10.38
CA MET A 311 -15.13 11.91 -11.23
C MET A 311 -13.67 12.15 -10.83
N TRP A 312 -13.19 11.51 -9.75
CA TRP A 312 -11.79 11.64 -9.38
C TRP A 312 -10.93 10.98 -10.46
N PRO A 313 -9.77 11.57 -10.81
CA PRO A 313 -8.89 11.06 -11.86
C PRO A 313 -8.08 9.85 -11.37
N ILE A 314 -8.77 8.81 -10.89
CA ILE A 314 -8.15 7.56 -10.46
C ILE A 314 -7.72 6.78 -11.72
N PRO A 315 -6.46 6.33 -11.80
CA PRO A 315 -6.00 5.51 -12.92
C PRO A 315 -6.83 4.23 -13.10
N LYS A 316 -6.95 3.77 -14.36
CA LYS A 316 -7.57 2.48 -14.69
C LYS A 316 -6.81 1.33 -14.02
N THR A 317 -7.49 0.20 -13.88
CA THR A 317 -6.88 -1.05 -13.43
C THR A 317 -5.74 -1.44 -14.39
N TYR A 318 -4.64 -1.93 -13.82
CA TYR A 318 -3.47 -2.41 -14.55
C TYR A 318 -2.76 -3.40 -13.62
N GLY A 319 -2.55 -4.64 -14.07
CA GLY A 319 -1.74 -5.60 -13.30
C GLY A 319 -0.28 -5.32 -13.56
N HIS A 320 0.53 -5.09 -12.53
CA HIS A 320 1.97 -4.87 -12.69
C HIS A 320 2.74 -5.23 -11.44
N VAL A 321 3.65 -6.19 -11.58
CA VAL A 321 4.62 -6.54 -10.54
C VAL A 321 6.03 -6.59 -11.16
N MET A 322 7.03 -6.26 -10.35
CA MET A 322 8.43 -6.38 -10.72
C MET A 322 9.21 -7.11 -9.62
N ALA A 323 10.34 -7.72 -10.00
CA ALA A 323 11.34 -8.18 -9.04
C ALA A 323 12.66 -7.46 -9.28
N PHE A 324 13.39 -7.19 -8.19
CA PHE A 324 14.69 -6.56 -8.24
C PHE A 324 15.68 -7.18 -7.24
N THR A 325 16.97 -6.98 -7.48
CA THR A 325 18.05 -7.33 -6.54
C THR A 325 18.38 -6.15 -5.63
N GLU A 326 19.01 -6.39 -4.48
CA GLU A 326 19.28 -5.38 -3.44
C GLU A 326 20.15 -4.18 -3.87
N ASP A 327 20.84 -4.31 -5.01
CA ASP A 327 21.63 -3.28 -5.70
C ASP A 327 20.82 -2.49 -6.75
N GLY A 328 19.53 -2.78 -6.91
CA GLY A 328 18.60 -1.99 -7.73
C GLY A 328 18.48 -2.45 -9.18
N LYS A 329 18.93 -3.66 -9.51
CA LYS A 329 18.71 -4.22 -10.85
C LYS A 329 17.34 -4.89 -10.94
N VAL A 330 16.52 -4.44 -11.89
CA VAL A 330 15.26 -5.11 -12.24
C VAL A 330 15.57 -6.44 -12.93
N VAL A 331 15.05 -7.54 -12.38
CA VAL A 331 15.29 -8.91 -12.86
C VAL A 331 14.03 -9.60 -13.37
N ALA A 332 12.85 -9.11 -13.01
CA ALA A 332 11.59 -9.52 -13.61
C ALA A 332 10.62 -8.35 -13.68
N ASP A 333 9.78 -8.35 -14.70
CA ASP A 333 8.70 -7.40 -14.91
C ASP A 333 7.56 -8.16 -15.60
N LEU A 334 6.41 -8.21 -14.94
CA LEU A 334 5.23 -8.91 -15.42
C LEU A 334 4.04 -7.97 -15.35
N GLN A 335 3.31 -7.87 -16.45
CA GLN A 335 2.21 -6.93 -16.62
C GLN A 335 0.95 -7.59 -17.19
N ASP A 336 -0.21 -7.02 -16.85
CA ASP A 336 -1.50 -7.24 -17.49
C ASP A 336 -2.14 -5.86 -17.78
N PRO A 337 -1.91 -5.30 -18.98
CA PRO A 337 -2.45 -3.99 -19.36
C PRO A 337 -3.97 -3.96 -19.49
N SER A 338 -4.62 -5.13 -19.57
CA SER A 338 -6.09 -5.19 -19.58
C SER A 338 -6.68 -4.91 -18.20
N GLY A 339 -5.88 -5.08 -17.14
CA GLY A 339 -6.30 -4.90 -15.76
C GLY A 339 -7.33 -5.95 -15.33
N ALA A 340 -7.31 -7.15 -15.90
CA ALA A 340 -8.20 -8.24 -15.54
C ALA A 340 -7.92 -8.75 -14.12
N TYR A 341 -6.66 -8.69 -13.69
CA TYR A 341 -6.26 -8.82 -12.29
C TYR A 341 -5.86 -7.44 -11.74
N PRO A 342 -6.71 -6.80 -10.92
CA PRO A 342 -6.56 -5.39 -10.58
C PRO A 342 -5.66 -5.16 -9.36
N GLU A 343 -5.13 -3.94 -9.21
CA GLU A 343 -4.35 -3.47 -8.04
C GLU A 343 -3.40 -4.52 -7.44
N THR A 344 -2.39 -4.93 -8.21
CA THR A 344 -1.42 -5.94 -7.76
C THR A 344 -0.52 -5.38 -6.67
N THR A 345 -0.59 -5.93 -5.46
CA THR A 345 0.12 -5.42 -4.28
C THR A 345 1.54 -5.97 -4.17
N ALA A 346 1.77 -7.27 -4.43
CA ALA A 346 3.09 -7.90 -4.62
C ALA A 346 2.97 -9.32 -5.19
N VAL A 347 4.06 -10.10 -5.11
CA VAL A 347 4.11 -11.53 -5.45
C VAL A 347 4.74 -12.31 -4.32
N THR A 348 4.11 -13.43 -3.95
CA THR A 348 4.71 -14.46 -3.10
C THR A 348 5.27 -15.55 -3.99
N GLU A 349 6.59 -15.65 -4.06
CA GLU A 349 7.30 -16.61 -4.90
C GLU A 349 7.63 -17.89 -4.12
N THR A 350 7.26 -19.03 -4.68
CA THR A 350 7.71 -20.36 -4.25
C THR A 350 8.53 -21.02 -5.36
N PRO A 351 9.15 -22.19 -5.12
CA PRO A 351 9.82 -22.93 -6.18
C PRO A 351 8.89 -23.31 -7.35
N GLU A 352 7.60 -23.50 -7.08
CA GLU A 352 6.62 -24.00 -8.05
C GLU A 352 5.69 -22.92 -8.62
N ARG A 353 5.44 -21.84 -7.87
CA ARG A 353 4.40 -20.86 -8.21
C ARG A 353 4.75 -19.42 -7.85
N LEU A 354 4.17 -18.49 -8.59
CA LEU A 354 4.05 -17.09 -8.22
C LEU A 354 2.60 -16.82 -7.84
N TYR A 355 2.34 -16.50 -6.58
CA TYR A 355 1.01 -16.05 -6.14
C TYR A 355 0.96 -14.53 -6.21
N VAL A 356 0.02 -14.00 -7.00
CA VAL A 356 -0.11 -12.56 -7.23
C VAL A 356 -1.09 -12.01 -6.21
N GLN A 357 -0.62 -11.08 -5.38
CA GLN A 357 -1.43 -10.43 -4.37
C GLN A 357 -2.24 -9.28 -4.99
N SER A 358 -3.39 -8.93 -4.42
CA SER A 358 -4.24 -7.85 -4.92
C SER A 358 -5.16 -7.25 -3.87
N LEU A 359 -5.38 -5.93 -3.94
CA LEU A 359 -6.28 -5.22 -3.04
C LEU A 359 -7.77 -5.52 -3.29
N HIS A 360 -8.17 -5.87 -4.52
CA HIS A 360 -9.59 -6.02 -4.90
C HIS A 360 -9.90 -7.22 -5.83
N ALA A 361 -8.95 -8.11 -6.12
CA ALA A 361 -9.23 -9.29 -6.94
C ALA A 361 -10.23 -10.24 -6.25
N LYS A 362 -11.15 -10.83 -7.01
CA LYS A 362 -12.19 -11.75 -6.49
C LYS A 362 -11.71 -13.20 -6.26
N GLY A 363 -10.41 -13.41 -6.35
CA GLY A 363 -9.78 -14.71 -6.23
C GLY A 363 -8.27 -14.54 -6.15
N LEU A 364 -7.58 -15.58 -5.71
CA LEU A 364 -6.13 -15.58 -5.59
C LEU A 364 -5.52 -16.05 -6.90
N GLY A 365 -4.90 -15.13 -7.62
CA GLY A 365 -4.27 -15.39 -8.92
C GLY A 365 -2.88 -16.02 -8.77
N TRP A 366 -2.53 -16.97 -9.64
CA TRP A 366 -1.19 -17.56 -9.63
C TRP A 366 -0.68 -18.00 -11.02
N LEU A 367 0.65 -18.04 -11.15
CA LEU A 367 1.38 -18.57 -12.29
C LEU A 367 2.24 -19.76 -11.86
N ALA A 368 2.39 -20.75 -12.74
CA ALA A 368 3.43 -21.77 -12.57
C ALA A 368 4.81 -21.16 -12.86
N LYS A 369 5.84 -21.63 -12.17
CA LYS A 369 7.22 -21.17 -12.35
C LYS A 369 8.03 -22.11 -13.24
#